data_AF-A0A7V8VFK5-F1
#
_entry.id   AF-A0A7V8VFK5-F1
#
_cell.length_a   1.000
_cell.length_b   1.000
_cell.length_c   1.000
_cell.angle_alpha   90.00
_cell.angle_beta   90.00
_cell.angle_gamma   90.00
#
_symmetry.space_group_name_H-M   'P 1'
#
loop_
_entity.id
_entity.type
_entity.pdbx_description
1 polymer ?
#
loop_
_entity_poly.entity_id
_entity_poly.type
_entity_poly.pdbx_seq_one_letter_code
_entity_poly.pdbx_strand_id
1 'polypeptide(L)' 'MESNIAYEFQVDPSIDPPEREFSLSAFGLPEPVGVVWERRTPVYVWLLVAAGVLLTLAVVFRWLARRLRRGLSEG' A
#
# COMPACT_ATOMS: atom_id res chain seq x y z
N MET A 1 8.79 -53.88 24.23
CA MET A 1 7.53 -53.18 23.93
C MET A 1 7.92 -51.75 23.63
N GLU A 2 8.20 -51.44 22.37
CA GLU A 2 8.74 -50.14 21.94
C GLU A 2 7.58 -49.15 21.76
N SER A 3 7.57 -48.09 22.57
CA SER A 3 6.62 -47.00 22.42
C SER A 3 7.05 -46.12 21.24
N ASN A 4 6.40 -46.29 20.10
CA ASN A 4 6.52 -45.37 18.97
C ASN A 4 5.73 -44.10 19.32
N ILE A 5 6.41 -43.07 19.81
CA ILE A 5 5.81 -41.76 20.04
C ILE A 5 5.69 -41.07 18.68
N ALA A 6 4.51 -41.14 18.08
CA ALA A 6 4.17 -40.34 16.92
C ALA A 6 3.95 -38.89 17.39
N TYR A 7 4.85 -37.99 17.01
CA TYR A 7 4.66 -36.56 17.22
C TYR A 7 3.68 -36.04 16.16
N GLU A 8 2.45 -35.72 16.55
CA GLU A 8 1.47 -35.05 15.69
C GLU A 8 1.56 -33.53 15.89
N PHE A 9 2.00 -32.80 14.87
CA PHE A 9 2.08 -31.35 14.90
C PHE A 9 0.70 -30.76 14.57
N GLN A 10 0.03 -30.18 15.56
CA GLN A 10 -1.24 -29.46 15.34
C GLN A 10 -0.95 -28.05 14.81
N VAL A 11 -1.21 -27.84 13.52
CA VAL A 11 -1.20 -26.51 12.90
C VAL A 11 -2.53 -25.84 13.24
N ASP A 12 -2.50 -24.75 14.01
CA ASP A 12 -3.69 -23.92 14.23
C ASP A 12 -3.93 -23.06 12.97
N PRO A 13 -5.03 -23.29 12.22
CA PRO A 13 -5.30 -22.55 10.99
C PRO A 13 -5.71 -21.09 11.23
N SER A 14 -5.94 -20.68 12.49
CA SER A 14 -6.27 -19.30 12.84
C SER A 14 -5.04 -18.41 13.05
N ILE A 15 -3.84 -19.00 13.11
CA ILE A 15 -2.58 -18.26 13.22
C ILE A 15 -2.07 -17.99 11.82
N ASP A 16 -2.19 -16.73 11.39
CA ASP A 16 -1.50 -16.21 10.23
C ASP A 16 -0.10 -15.72 10.70
N PRO A 17 0.97 -16.47 10.40
CA PRO A 17 2.28 -16.08 10.90
C PRO A 17 2.75 -14.80 10.18
N PRO A 18 3.49 -13.92 10.86
CA PRO A 18 3.97 -12.69 10.24
C PRO A 18 4.88 -13.01 9.03
N GLU A 19 4.47 -12.61 7.83
CA GLU A 19 5.17 -12.87 6.54
C GLU A 19 6.67 -12.51 6.56
N ARG A 20 7.07 -11.58 7.45
CA ARG A 20 8.45 -11.12 7.62
C ARG A 20 9.40 -12.19 8.18
N GLU A 21 8.89 -13.30 8.71
CA GLU A 21 9.68 -14.37 9.32
C GLU A 21 9.98 -15.54 8.36
N PHE A 22 9.42 -15.51 7.14
CA PHE A 22 9.64 -16.51 6.09
C PHE A 22 10.46 -15.95 4.90
N SER A 23 11.49 -15.16 5.17
CA SER A 23 12.46 -14.77 4.15
C SER A 23 13.66 -15.73 4.17
N LEU A 24 14.22 -16.10 3.02
CA LEU A 24 15.42 -16.94 2.97
C LEU A 24 16.58 -16.26 3.73
N SER A 25 16.61 -14.93 3.67
CA SER A 25 17.54 -14.08 4.44
C SER A 25 17.40 -14.22 5.96
N ALA A 26 16.21 -14.50 6.49
CA ALA A 26 16.01 -14.75 7.93
C ALA A 26 16.77 -16.01 8.41
N PHE A 27 17.04 -16.94 7.48
CA PHE A 27 17.79 -18.17 7.72
C PHE A 27 19.22 -18.13 7.14
N GLY A 28 19.71 -16.94 6.75
CA GLY A 28 21.07 -16.76 6.21
C GLY A 28 21.25 -17.24 4.76
N LEU A 29 20.16 -17.52 4.06
CA LEU A 29 20.16 -17.91 2.65
C LEU A 29 19.97 -16.68 1.74
N PRO A 30 20.60 -16.65 0.55
CA PRO A 30 20.38 -15.58 -0.41
C PRO A 30 18.92 -15.62 -0.91
N GLU A 31 18.28 -14.46 -1.01
CA GLU A 31 16.97 -14.34 -1.63
C GLU A 31 17.04 -14.75 -3.11
N PRO A 32 16.01 -15.42 -3.67
CA PRO A 32 15.97 -15.75 -5.09
C PRO A 32 16.00 -14.47 -5.93
N VAL A 33 16.75 -14.51 -7.03
CA VAL A 33 16.76 -13.42 -8.01
C VAL A 33 15.33 -13.19 -8.54
N GLY A 34 14.75 -12.02 -8.23
CA GLY A 34 13.39 -11.66 -8.65
C GLY A 34 12.33 -11.60 -7.55
N VAL A 35 12.67 -11.86 -6.28
CA VAL A 35 11.74 -11.58 -5.17
C VAL A 35 11.63 -10.07 -4.96
N VAL A 36 10.60 -9.48 -5.55
CA VAL A 36 10.17 -8.11 -5.28
C VAL A 36 9.14 -8.18 -4.16
N TRP A 37 9.59 -8.01 -2.92
CA TRP A 37 8.68 -7.84 -1.79
C TRP A 37 7.76 -6.65 -2.05
N GLU A 38 6.45 -6.81 -1.82
CA GLU A 38 5.43 -5.77 -1.99
C GLU A 38 5.75 -4.60 -1.05
N ARG A 39 6.55 -3.63 -1.54
CA ARG A 39 7.00 -2.51 -0.71
C ARG A 39 5.82 -1.58 -0.51
N ARG A 40 5.32 -1.52 0.73
CA ARG A 40 4.21 -0.63 1.10
C ARG A 40 4.46 0.79 0.55
N THR A 41 3.53 1.28 -0.27
CA THR A 41 3.65 2.59 -0.91
C THR A 41 3.83 3.66 0.17
N PRO A 42 4.92 4.46 0.13
CA PRO A 42 5.20 5.40 1.20
C PRO A 42 4.17 6.53 1.24
N VAL A 43 3.87 7.01 2.45
CA VAL A 43 2.78 7.98 2.72
C VAL A 43 2.87 9.24 1.85
N TYR A 44 4.08 9.71 1.54
CA TYR A 44 4.27 10.91 0.72
C TYR A 44 3.69 10.77 -0.70
N VAL A 45 3.60 9.56 -1.25
CA VAL A 45 3.01 9.34 -2.58
C VAL A 45 1.53 9.70 -2.55
N TRP A 46 0.82 9.28 -1.50
CA TRP A 46 -0.58 9.65 -1.30
C TRP A 46 -0.77 11.14 -1.07
N LEU A 47 0.16 11.79 -0.34
CA LEU A 47 0.15 13.25 -0.17
C LEU A 47 0.32 13.99 -1.49
N LEU A 48 1.22 13.51 -2.37
CA LEU A 48 1.43 14.08 -3.70
C LEU A 48 0.18 13.92 -4.58
N VAL A 49 -0.46 12.75 -4.56
CA VAL A 49 -1.72 12.52 -5.28
C VAL A 49 -2.81 13.47 -4.78
N ALA A 50 -2.99 13.60 -3.46
CA ALA A 50 -3.97 14.51 -2.87
C ALA A 50 -3.70 15.98 -3.24
N ALA A 51 -2.44 16.41 -3.20
CA ALA A 51 -2.03 17.74 -3.62
C ALA A 51 -2.35 18.01 -5.10
N GLY A 52 -2.12 17.04 -5.98
CA GLY A 52 -2.46 17.13 -7.40
C GLY A 52 -3.97 17.28 -7.63
N VAL A 53 -4.79 16.50 -6.91
CA VAL A 53 -6.26 16.61 -7.00
C VAL A 53 -6.74 17.98 -6.49
N LEU A 54 -6.21 18.48 -5.38
CA LEU A 54 -6.57 19.80 -4.87
C LEU A 54 -6.15 20.93 -5.82
N LEU A 55 -4.98 20.83 -6.41
CA LEU A 55 -4.49 21.82 -7.37
C LEU A 55 -5.38 21.87 -8.62
N THR A 56 -5.75 20.71 -9.17
CA THR A 56 -6.63 20.64 -10.35
C THR A 56 -8.00 21.22 -10.04
N LEU A 57 -8.60 20.87 -8.91
CA LEU A 57 -9.86 21.47 -8.44
C LEU A 57 -9.74 22.99 -8.29
N ALA A 58 -8.68 23.50 -7.67
CA ALA A 58 -8.48 24.93 -7.49
C ALA A 58 -8.37 25.66 -8.84
N VAL A 59 -7.68 25.08 -9.82
CA VAL A 59 -7.58 25.64 -11.18
C VAL A 59 -8.93 25.66 -11.87
N VAL A 60 -9.69 24.57 -11.82
CA VAL A 60 -11.03 24.46 -12.42
C VAL A 60 -11.98 25.48 -11.81
N PHE A 61 -12.05 25.55 -10.48
CA PHE A 61 -12.89 26.52 -9.79
C PHE A 61 -12.47 27.96 -10.10
N ARG A 62 -11.16 28.24 -10.21
CA ARG A 62 -10.68 29.58 -10.55
C ARG A 62 -11.03 29.96 -11.98
N TRP A 63 -10.95 29.02 -12.91
CA TRP A 63 -11.37 29.24 -14.30
C TRP A 63 -12.89 29.49 -14.38
N LEU A 64 -13.69 28.69 -13.68
CA LEU A 64 -15.15 28.84 -13.63
C LEU A 64 -15.56 30.17 -12.98
N ALA A 65 -14.95 30.54 -11.85
CA ALA A 65 -15.23 31.81 -11.17
C ALA A 65 -14.88 33.02 -12.05
N ARG A 66 -13.80 32.94 -12.83
CA ARG A 66 -13.44 33.98 -13.81
C ARG A 66 -14.43 34.06 -14.96
N ARG A 67 -14.97 32.92 -15.41
CA ARG A 67 -16.00 32.89 -16.46
C ARG A 67 -17.31 33.51 -15.99
N LEU A 68 -17.76 33.18 -14.77
CA LEU A 68 -19.01 33.71 -14.22
C LEU A 68 -18.94 35.22 -13.95
N ARG A 69 -17.80 35.74 -13.49
CA ARG A 69 -17.62 37.19 -13.26
C ARG A 69 -17.59 38.03 -14.55
N ARG A 70 -17.36 37.41 -15.71
CA ARG A 70 -17.43 38.11 -17.01
C ARG A 70 -18.86 38.26 -17.54
N GLY A 71 -19.84 37.57 -16.96
CA GLY A 71 -21.25 37.65 -17.35
C GLY A 71 -22.10 38.64 -16.55
N LEU A 72 -21.54 39.30 -15.52
CA LEU A 72 -22.25 40.24 -14.64
C LEU A 72 -21.88 41.71 -14.90
N SER A 73 -21.51 42.04 -16.15
CA SER A 73 -21.25 43.42 -16.58
C SER A 73 -22.10 43.81 -17.81
N GLU A 74 -23.12 43.02 -18.11
CA GLU A 74 -24.21 43.33 -19.05
C GLU A 74 -25.53 43.12 -18.30
N GLY A 75 -25.95 44.15 -17.57
CA GLY A 75 -27.19 44.20 -16.80
C GLY A 75 -27.38 45.58 -16.22
#